data_AF-A0A1V6QKC9-F1
#
_entry.id   AF-A0A1V6QKC9-F1
#
_cell.length_a   1.000
_cell.length_b   1.000
_cell.length_c   1.000
_cell.angle_alpha   90.00
_cell.angle_beta   90.00
_cell.angle_gamma   90.00
#
_symmetry.space_group_name_H-M   'P 1'
#
loop_
_entity.id
_entity.type
_entity.pdbx_description
1 polymer ?
#
loop_
_entity_poly.entity_id
_entity_poly.type
_entity_poly.pdbx_seq_one_letter_code
_entity_poly.pdbx_strand_id
1 'polypeptide(L)'
;MVTNRPGLLVKCHLYHDYYGSDHRATYSEWNLQAQYKPTTKARKALDRAEWNKIGEEVLRQIGPWKEIKTRPALDEMAQKVIEATTAAVYRYTPDVRPTLYSKRWFTSDLKVQQTKAN
;
A
#
# COMPACT_ATOMS: atom_id res chain seq x y z
N MET A 1 7.18 9.01 -8.44
CA MET A 1 8.36 8.26 -8.90
C MET A 1 8.89 9.00 -10.12
N VAL A 2 10.00 9.72 -9.99
CA VAL A 2 10.65 10.35 -11.16
C VAL A 2 11.31 9.20 -11.93
N THR A 3 10.83 8.92 -13.14
CA THR A 3 11.27 7.77 -13.94
C THR A 3 12.38 8.20 -14.90
N ASN A 4 13.62 7.75 -14.69
CA ASN A 4 14.73 7.97 -15.63
C ASN A 4 14.76 6.88 -16.72
N ARG A 5 13.65 6.69 -17.43
CA ARG A 5 13.53 5.69 -18.51
C ARG A 5 13.33 6.40 -19.84
N PRO A 6 14.37 6.56 -20.68
CA PRO A 6 14.29 7.36 -21.91
C PRO A 6 13.27 6.82 -22.91
N GLY A 7 13.00 5.51 -22.92
CA GLY A 7 11.98 4.90 -23.77
C GLY A 7 10.53 5.28 -23.42
N LEU A 8 10.29 6.01 -22.33
CA LEU A 8 8.97 6.55 -21.98
C LEU A 8 8.79 8.01 -22.41
N LEU A 9 9.82 8.65 -22.96
CA LEU A 9 9.74 10.01 -23.47
C LEU A 9 9.00 10.02 -24.81
N VAL A 10 7.82 10.63 -24.85
CA VAL A 10 6.97 10.75 -26.05
C VAL A 10 7.39 11.97 -26.86
N LYS A 11 7.68 13.08 -26.18
CA LYS A 11 8.05 14.34 -26.81
C LYS A 11 9.04 15.09 -25.96
N CYS A 12 10.01 15.73 -26.61
CA CYS A 12 10.89 16.70 -25.98
C CYS A 12 11.06 17.86 -26.96
N HIS A 13 10.79 19.09 -26.51
CA HIS A 13 10.98 20.27 -27.34
C HIS A 13 11.50 21.44 -26.51
N LEU A 14 12.38 22.23 -27.11
CA LEU A 14 12.83 23.50 -26.57
C LEU A 14 11.96 24.59 -27.15
N TYR A 15 11.45 25.48 -26.31
CA TYR A 15 10.79 26.69 -26.79
C TYR A 15 11.84 27.63 -27.39
N HIS A 16 11.49 28.17 -28.56
CA HIS A 16 12.37 29.10 -29.28
C HIS A 16 12.27 30.52 -28.71
N ASP A 17 11.10 30.87 -28.19
CA ASP A 17 10.82 32.16 -27.59
C ASP A 17 11.30 32.20 -26.14
N TYR A 18 11.80 33.37 -25.73
CA TYR A 18 12.44 33.55 -24.44
C TYR A 18 11.48 34.03 -23.35
N TYR A 19 10.25 34.45 -23.69
CA TYR A 19 9.20 34.91 -22.74
C TYR A 19 9.70 35.83 -21.60
N GLY A 20 10.73 36.66 -21.87
CA GLY A 20 11.32 37.57 -20.87
C GLY A 20 12.32 36.94 -19.89
N SER A 21 12.73 35.69 -20.13
CA SER A 21 13.73 34.94 -19.36
C SER A 21 15.04 34.82 -20.15
N ASP A 22 16.18 34.85 -19.47
CA ASP A 22 17.51 34.56 -20.02
C ASP A 22 17.72 33.06 -20.30
N HIS A 23 16.85 32.21 -19.75
CA HIS A 23 16.76 30.78 -20.04
C HIS A 23 15.61 30.44 -21.00
N ARG A 24 15.81 29.41 -21.84
CA ARG A 24 14.76 28.81 -22.68
C ARG A 24 14.01 27.72 -21.92
N ALA A 25 12.70 27.68 -22.09
CA ALA A 25 11.88 26.61 -21.50
C ALA A 25 12.06 25.29 -22.26
N THR A 26 12.06 24.18 -21.52
CA THR A 26 12.05 22.82 -22.06
C THR A 26 10.71 22.17 -21.72
N TYR A 27 10.04 21.63 -22.73
CA TYR A 27 8.88 20.77 -22.56
C TYR A 27 9.27 19.32 -22.78
N SER A 28 8.77 18.46 -21.90
CA SER A 28 8.89 17.01 -22.07
C SER A 28 7.56 16.34 -21.75
N GLU A 29 7.09 15.48 -22.65
CA GLU A 29 5.92 14.65 -22.47
C GLU A 29 6.35 13.20 -22.30
N TRP A 30 5.79 12.53 -21.30
CA TRP A 30 6.18 11.18 -20.92
C TRP A 30 4.95 10.27 -20.94
N ASN A 31 5.09 9.09 -21.54
CA ASN A 31 4.12 8.02 -21.49
C ASN A 31 4.19 7.35 -20.11
N LEU A 32 3.51 7.96 -19.15
CA LEU A 32 3.31 7.40 -17.82
C LEU A 32 2.12 6.45 -17.85
N GLN A 33 2.23 5.33 -18.57
CA GLN A 33 1.35 4.22 -18.26
C GLN A 33 1.59 3.88 -16.79
N ALA A 34 0.60 4.19 -15.95
CA ALA A 34 0.58 3.69 -14.60
C ALA A 34 0.68 2.17 -14.72
N GLN A 35 1.84 1.62 -14.42
CA GLN A 35 1.98 0.19 -14.22
C GLN A 35 1.13 -0.10 -12.99
N TYR A 36 -0.16 -0.35 -13.23
CA TYR A 36 -1.09 -0.79 -12.23
C TYR A 36 -0.55 -2.14 -11.76
N LYS A 37 0.26 -2.10 -10.70
CA LYS A 37 0.66 -3.31 -10.01
C LYS A 37 -0.65 -3.90 -9.47
N PRO A 38 -1.07 -5.11 -9.90
CA PRO A 38 -2.27 -5.72 -9.38
C PRO A 38 -2.14 -5.79 -7.87
N THR A 39 -3.06 -5.11 -7.18
CA THR A 39 -3.43 -5.26 -5.77
C THR A 39 -2.33 -5.84 -4.89
N THR A 40 -1.41 -4.99 -4.43
CA THR A 40 -0.72 -5.26 -3.17
C THR A 40 -1.79 -5.54 -2.11
N LYS A 41 -1.73 -6.71 -1.44
CA LYS A 41 -2.67 -7.07 -0.36
C LYS A 41 -2.87 -5.85 0.53
N ALA A 42 -4.13 -5.49 0.78
CA ALA A 42 -4.44 -4.33 1.59
C ALA A 42 -3.72 -4.44 2.94
N ARG A 43 -3.02 -3.38 3.33
CA ARG A 43 -2.29 -3.35 4.60
C ARG A 43 -3.29 -3.51 5.75
N LYS A 44 -3.00 -4.36 6.73
CA LYS A 44 -3.84 -4.54 7.92
C LYS A 44 -3.60 -3.44 8.96
N ALA A 45 -4.67 -2.97 9.60
CA ALA A 45 -4.63 -1.98 10.67
C ALA A 45 -4.51 -2.68 12.03
N LEU A 46 -3.29 -3.10 12.40
CA LEU A 46 -3.03 -3.90 13.62
C LEU A 46 -3.44 -3.18 14.93
N ASP A 47 -3.43 -1.85 14.92
CA ASP A 47 -3.94 -0.99 15.99
C ASP A 47 -5.45 -1.15 16.23
N ARG A 48 -6.17 -1.66 15.22
CA ARG A 48 -7.62 -1.90 15.25
C ARG A 48 -7.96 -3.38 15.24
N ALA A 49 -7.00 -4.24 15.56
CA ALA A 49 -7.23 -5.68 15.64
C ALA A 49 -8.07 -6.03 16.88
N GLU A 50 -9.02 -6.95 16.70
CA GLU A 50 -9.83 -7.48 17.79
C GLU A 50 -9.04 -8.57 18.55
N TRP A 51 -8.05 -8.17 19.34
CA TRP A 51 -7.10 -9.09 19.99
C TRP A 51 -7.75 -10.18 20.84
N ASN A 52 -8.87 -9.88 21.51
CA ASN A 52 -9.63 -10.86 22.28
C ASN A 52 -10.16 -12.00 21.39
N LYS A 53 -10.80 -11.67 20.26
CA LYS A 53 -11.32 -12.67 19.31
C LYS A 53 -10.20 -13.45 18.64
N ILE A 54 -9.06 -12.80 18.38
CA ILE A 54 -7.87 -13.47 17.84
C ILE A 54 -7.38 -14.51 18.84
N GLY A 55 -7.23 -14.15 20.11
CA GLY A 55 -6.80 -15.06 21.17
C GLY A 55 -7.75 -16.25 21.34
N GLU A 56 -9.05 -16.00 21.42
CA GLU A 56 -10.09 -17.03 21.50
C GLU A 56 -10.02 -18.00 20.31
N GLU A 57 -9.91 -17.48 19.08
CA GLU A 57 -9.83 -18.31 17.88
C GLU A 57 -8.55 -19.14 17.83
N VAL A 58 -7.40 -18.55 18.21
CA VAL A 58 -6.12 -19.27 18.26
C VAL A 58 -6.17 -20.40 19.28
N LEU A 59 -6.71 -20.14 20.49
CA LEU A 59 -6.91 -21.16 21.52
C LEU A 59 -7.85 -22.27 21.03
N ARG A 60 -8.93 -21.91 20.34
CA ARG A 60 -9.89 -22.86 19.77
C ARG A 60 -9.25 -23.76 18.70
N GLN A 61 -8.36 -23.23 17.86
CA GLN A 61 -7.69 -24.01 16.80
C GLN A 61 -6.53 -24.87 17.33
N ILE A 62 -5.78 -24.34 18.30
CA ILE A 62 -4.69 -25.08 18.94
C ILE A 62 -5.26 -26.22 19.79
N GLY A 63 -6.33 -25.94 20.53
CA GLY A 63 -6.93 -26.86 21.47
C GLY A 63 -6.10 -26.98 22.76
N PRO A 64 -6.37 -28.00 23.59
CA PRO A 64 -5.59 -28.23 24.81
C PRO A 64 -4.15 -28.59 24.47
N TRP A 65 -3.21 -28.06 25.25
CA TRP A 65 -1.79 -28.39 25.14
C TRP A 65 -1.57 -29.88 25.40
N LYS A 66 -0.89 -30.54 24.46
CA LYS A 66 -0.44 -31.92 24.62
C LYS A 66 1.04 -31.92 24.98
N GLU A 67 1.46 -32.93 25.72
CA GLU A 67 2.86 -33.14 26.05
C GLU A 67 3.67 -33.40 24.76
N ILE A 68 4.67 -32.58 24.50
CA ILE A 68 5.54 -32.68 23.31
C ILE A 68 6.83 -33.36 23.73
N LYS A 69 7.10 -34.55 23.18
CA LYS A 69 8.24 -35.41 23.57
C LYS A 69 9.38 -35.45 22.56
N THR A 70 9.19 -34.87 21.37
CA THR A 70 10.15 -34.94 20.28
C THR A 70 10.31 -33.58 19.61
N ARG A 71 11.49 -33.33 19.03
CA ARG A 71 11.76 -32.09 18.29
C ARG A 71 10.83 -31.92 17.07
N PRO A 72 10.57 -32.95 16.23
CA PRO A 72 9.64 -32.78 15.11
C PRO A 72 8.22 -32.41 15.55
N ALA A 73 7.73 -32.97 16.67
CA ALA A 73 6.43 -32.61 17.21
C ALA A 73 6.39 -31.17 17.76
N LEU A 74 7.52 -30.65 18.25
CA LEU A 74 7.66 -29.26 18.66
C LEU A 74 7.57 -28.32 17.45
N ASP A 75 8.31 -28.64 16.38
CA ASP A 75 8.32 -27.83 15.15
C ASP A 75 6.93 -27.81 14.49
N GLU A 76 6.24 -28.95 14.43
CA GLU A 76 4.87 -29.05 13.94
C GLU A 76 3.91 -28.19 14.78
N MET A 77 4.03 -28.27 16.11
CA MET A 77 3.18 -27.48 17.00
C MET A 77 3.46 -25.98 16.83
N ALA A 78 4.72 -25.57 16.73
CA ALA A 78 5.10 -24.18 16.48
C ALA A 78 4.52 -23.67 15.15
N GLN A 79 4.64 -24.47 14.09
CA GLN A 79 4.07 -24.15 12.79
C GLN A 79 2.54 -23.99 12.88
N LYS A 80 1.86 -24.89 13.58
CA LYS A 80 0.41 -24.81 13.81
C LYS A 80 0.01 -23.52 14.54
N VAL A 81 0.77 -23.09 15.55
CA VAL A 81 0.52 -21.82 16.26
C VAL A 81 0.69 -20.63 15.31
N ILE A 82 1.76 -20.63 14.50
CA ILE A 82 2.04 -19.57 13.54
C ILE A 82 0.91 -19.45 12.52
N GLU A 83 0.46 -20.56 11.95
CA GLU A 83 -0.61 -20.59 10.96
C GLU A 83 -1.95 -20.14 11.54
N ALA A 84 -2.34 -20.68 12.70
CA ALA A 84 -3.57 -20.30 13.39
C ALA A 84 -3.58 -18.80 13.72
N THR A 85 -2.46 -18.29 14.25
CA THR A 85 -2.32 -16.87 14.61
C THR A 85 -2.37 -15.99 13.37
N THR A 86 -1.65 -16.35 12.30
CA THR A 86 -1.64 -15.59 11.05
C THR A 86 -3.02 -15.52 10.42
N ALA A 87 -3.74 -16.64 10.39
CA ALA A 87 -5.11 -16.70 9.87
C ALA A 87 -6.08 -15.86 10.72
N ALA A 88 -6.01 -15.97 12.04
CA ALA A 88 -6.87 -15.21 12.95
C ALA A 88 -6.61 -13.70 12.86
N VAL A 89 -5.34 -13.28 12.85
CA VAL A 89 -4.95 -11.88 12.67
C VAL A 89 -5.47 -11.36 11.33
N TYR A 90 -5.32 -12.11 10.24
CA TYR A 90 -5.80 -11.66 8.93
C TYR A 90 -7.32 -11.50 8.87
N ARG A 91 -8.05 -12.41 9.53
CA ARG A 91 -9.51 -12.42 9.59
C ARG A 91 -10.09 -11.30 10.46
N TYR A 92 -9.50 -11.06 11.62
CA TYR A 92 -10.04 -10.15 12.63
C TYR A 92 -9.34 -8.78 12.68
N THR A 93 -8.41 -8.52 11.76
CA THR A 93 -7.84 -7.20 11.57
C THR A 93 -8.45 -6.54 10.32
N PRO A 94 -9.08 -5.37 10.45
CA PRO A 94 -9.59 -4.65 9.30
C PRO A 94 -8.44 -4.15 8.41
N ASP A 95 -8.74 -3.97 7.14
CA ASP A 95 -7.80 -3.31 6.23
C ASP A 95 -7.68 -1.83 6.57
N VAL A 96 -6.48 -1.29 6.43
CA VAL A 96 -6.22 0.14 6.46
C VAL A 96 -7.00 0.75 5.32
N ARG A 97 -8.03 1.53 5.66
CA ARG A 97 -8.66 2.41 4.68
C ARG A 97 -7.65 3.50 4.35
N PRO A 98 -7.35 3.76 3.07
CA PRO A 98 -6.66 5.00 2.72
C PRO A 98 -7.47 6.15 3.31
N THR A 99 -6.84 7.03 4.08
CA THR A 99 -7.56 8.16 4.66
C THR A 99 -8.07 9.02 3.51
N LEU A 100 -9.31 9.52 3.57
CA LEU A 100 -9.88 10.35 2.51
C LEU A 100 -9.03 11.61 2.21
N TYR A 101 -8.18 11.99 3.16
CA TYR A 101 -7.27 13.12 3.15
C TYR A 101 -5.79 12.72 2.97
N SER A 102 -5.48 11.44 2.74
CA SER A 102 -4.15 11.03 2.27
C SER A 102 -3.89 11.82 1.00
N LYS A 103 -2.85 12.67 0.99
CA LYS A 103 -2.59 13.68 -0.05
C LYS A 103 -3.05 13.19 -1.42
N ARG A 104 -4.25 13.63 -1.83
CA ARG A 104 -4.75 13.46 -3.18
C ARG A 104 -3.87 14.39 -4.00
N TRP A 105 -2.88 13.82 -4.67
CA TRP A 105 -2.13 14.55 -5.68
C TRP A 105 -3.15 15.32 -6.54
N PHE A 106 -2.93 16.63 -6.69
CA PHE A 106 -3.80 17.59 -7.38
C PHE A 106 -4.65 16.91 -8.47
N THR A 107 -5.88 16.53 -8.14
CA THR A 107 -6.86 16.08 -9.13
C THR A 107 -7.52 17.32 -9.74
N SER A 108 -8.08 17.18 -10.95
CA SER A 108 -8.87 18.24 -11.58
C SER A 108 -9.96 18.78 -10.65
N ASP A 109 -10.55 17.92 -9.84
CA ASP A 109 -11.62 18.27 -8.90
C ASP A 109 -11.13 19.20 -7.78
N LEU A 110 -9.86 19.07 -7.36
CA LEU A 110 -9.25 19.95 -6.36
C LEU A 110 -9.09 21.39 -6.90
N LYS A 111 -8.82 21.56 -8.21
CA LYS A 111 -8.77 22.89 -8.84
C LYS A 111 -10.12 23.58 -8.81
N VAL A 112 -11.22 22.85 -9.06
CA VAL A 112 -12.58 23.43 -9.08
C VAL A 112 -12.97 24.00 -7.72
N GLN A 113 -12.52 23.39 -6.62
CA GLN A 113 -12.78 23.92 -5.28
C GLN A 113 -11.95 25.16 -4.95
N GLN A 114 -10.72 25.24 -5.46
CA GLN A 114 -9.84 26.39 -5.23
C GLN A 114 -10.32 27.66 -5.94
N THR A 115 -10.94 27.54 -7.12
CA THR A 115 -11.50 28.69 -7.85
C THR A 115 -12.76 29.27 -7.20
N LYS A 116 -13.45 28.52 -6.33
CA LYS A 116 -14.65 28.99 -5.62
C LYS A 116 -14.34 29.79 -4.35
N ALA A 117 -13.10 29.73 -3.87
CA ALA A 117 -12.67 30.37 -2.63
C ALA A 117 -11.90 31.69 -2.86
N ASN A 118 -11.74 32.12 -4.12
CA ASN A 118 -11.12 33.39 -4.51
C ASN A 118 -12.14 34.29 -5.22
#